data_AF-W2CS43-F1
#
_entry.id   AF-W2CS43-F1
#
_cell.length_a   1.000
_cell.length_b   1.000
_cell.length_c   1.000
_cell.angle_alpha   90.00
_cell.angle_beta   90.00
_cell.angle_gamma   90.00
#
_symmetry.space_group_name_H-M   'P 1'
#
loop_
_entity.id
_entity.type
_entity.pdbx_description
1 polymer ?
#
loop_
_entity_poly.entity_id
_entity_poly.type
_entity_poly.pdbx_seq_one_letter_code
_entity_poly.pdbx_strand_id
1 'polypeptide(L)' 'MELLDGLERRDAYQPFLESVRAEGRRTEWLAVRALLRAILGYEPTVNYRPEGYPEVDGWHVSFSHTRHYAAAICSR' A
#
# COMPACT_ATOMS: atom_id res chain seq x y z
N MET A 1 -11.51 2.27 7.49
CA MET A 1 -11.21 1.33 8.59
C MET A 1 -11.21 -0.12 8.12
N GLU A 2 -12.14 -0.56 7.25
CA GLU A 2 -12.18 -1.93 6.70
C GLU A 2 -10.84 -2.42 6.08
N LEU A 3 -10.13 -1.57 5.33
CA LEU A 3 -8.82 -1.94 4.74
C LEU A 3 -7.71 -2.22 5.78
N LEU A 4 -7.84 -1.72 7.01
CA LEU A 4 -6.88 -1.97 8.09
C LEU A 4 -7.15 -3.30 8.79
N ASP A 5 -8.34 -3.87 8.65
CA ASP A 5 -8.70 -5.13 9.32
C ASP A 5 -7.92 -6.32 8.77
N GLY A 6 -7.58 -6.25 7.49
CA GLY A 6 -6.69 -7.20 6.85
C GLY A 6 -5.20 -6.88 6.98
N LEU A 7 -4.79 -5.88 7.77
CA LEU A 7 -3.37 -5.51 7.89
C LEU A 7 -2.89 -5.65 9.33
N GLU A 8 -1.78 -6.34 9.49
CA GLU A 8 -1.16 -6.72 10.75
C GLU A 8 -0.12 -5.68 11.21
N ARG A 9 0.47 -4.90 10.29
CA ARG A 9 1.52 -3.92 10.61
C ARG A 9 0.99 -2.52 10.88
N ARG A 10 -0.12 -2.41 11.62
CA ARG A 10 -0.83 -1.15 11.86
C ARG A 10 0.06 -0.04 12.43
N ASP A 11 0.92 -0.38 13.39
CA ASP A 11 1.84 0.58 14.01
C ASP A 11 2.81 1.20 13.00
N ALA A 12 3.24 0.43 11.99
CA ALA A 12 4.13 0.93 10.94
C ALA A 12 3.42 1.93 10.01
N TYR A 13 2.09 1.97 10.01
CA TYR A 13 1.29 2.84 9.15
C TYR A 13 0.87 4.15 9.82
N GLN A 14 0.90 4.19 11.15
CA GLN A 14 0.52 5.34 11.94
C GLN A 14 1.22 6.65 11.49
N PRO A 15 2.56 6.69 11.28
CA PRO A 15 3.22 7.94 10.88
C PRO A 15 2.74 8.48 9.53
N PHE A 16 2.48 7.59 8.56
CA PHE A 16 1.95 7.98 7.27
C PHE A 16 0.51 8.49 7.39
N LEU A 17 -0.33 7.77 8.14
CA LEU A 17 -1.73 8.14 8.33
C LEU A 17 -1.87 9.48 9.06
N GLU A 18 -1.00 9.77 10.02
CA GLU A 18 -0.97 11.05 10.72
C GLU A 18 -0.49 12.21 9.82
N SER A 19 0.53 11.98 8.98
CA SER A 19 1.09 13.03 8.12
C SER A 19 0.19 13.42 6.94
N VAL A 20 -0.59 12.49 6.39
CA VAL A 20 -1.49 12.76 5.26
C VAL A 20 -2.88 13.09 5.76
N ARG A 21 -3.42 14.29 5.50
CA ARG A 21 -4.79 14.66 5.94
C ARG A 21 -5.90 14.18 5.01
N ALA A 22 -5.63 14.10 3.71
CA ALA A 22 -6.63 13.75 2.72
C ALA A 22 -7.05 12.28 2.85
N GLU A 23 -8.32 12.04 3.16
CA GLU A 23 -8.87 10.69 3.34
C GLU A 23 -8.71 9.82 2.10
N GLY A 24 -8.97 10.38 0.91
CA GLY A 24 -8.77 9.67 -0.36
C GLY A 24 -7.34 9.12 -0.50
N ARG A 25 -6.33 9.94 -0.16
CA ARG A 25 -4.93 9.52 -0.24
C ARG A 25 -4.59 8.43 0.78
N ARG A 26 -5.12 8.51 2.00
CA ARG A 26 -4.98 7.44 3.00
C ARG A 26 -5.58 6.14 2.50
N THR A 27 -6.79 6.21 1.94
CA THR A 27 -7.53 5.05 1.41
C THR A 27 -6.79 4.40 0.24
N GLU A 28 -6.33 5.19 -0.74
CA GLU A 28 -5.53 4.68 -1.86
C GLU A 28 -4.25 3.96 -1.38
N TRP A 29 -3.55 4.56 -0.41
CA TRP A 29 -2.31 4.03 0.11
C TRP A 29 -2.50 2.74 0.92
N LEU A 30 -3.61 2.62 1.66
CA LEU A 30 -3.99 1.40 2.38
C LEU A 30 -4.50 0.33 1.43
N ALA A 31 -5.24 0.70 0.37
CA ALA A 31 -5.78 -0.23 -0.61
C ALA A 31 -4.67 -1.02 -1.32
N VAL A 32 -3.57 -0.35 -1.71
CA VAL A 32 -2.41 -1.02 -2.29
C VAL A 32 -1.80 -2.06 -1.34
N ARG A 33 -1.70 -1.76 -0.04
CA ARG A 33 -1.17 -2.70 0.96
C ARG A 33 -2.07 -3.91 1.17
N ALA A 34 -3.37 -3.68 1.23
CA ALA A 34 -4.35 -4.76 1.29
C ALA A 34 -4.28 -5.64 0.03
N LEU A 35 -4.14 -5.03 -1.16
CA LEU A 35 -3.96 -5.75 -2.43
C LEU A 35 -2.68 -6.59 -2.44
N LEU A 36 -1.56 -6.03 -2.01
CA LEU A 36 -0.30 -6.78 -1.93
C LEU A 36 -0.41 -7.99 -1.00
N ARG A 37 -1.05 -7.83 0.17
CA ARG A 37 -1.31 -8.97 1.06
C ARG A 37 -2.15 -10.04 0.39
N ALA A 38 -3.20 -9.64 -0.32
CA ALA A 38 -4.06 -10.57 -1.04
C ALA A 38 -3.32 -11.30 -2.18
N ILE A 39 -2.46 -10.61 -2.93
CA ILE A 39 -1.72 -11.17 -4.08
C ILE A 39 -0.56 -12.06 -3.62
N LEU A 40 0.22 -11.61 -2.63
CA LEU A 40 1.46 -12.26 -2.22
C LEU A 40 1.26 -13.28 -1.09
N GLY A 41 0.11 -13.23 -0.39
CA GLY A 41 -0.18 -14.08 0.77
C GLY A 41 0.51 -13.63 2.06
N TYR A 42 1.26 -12.53 2.03
CA TYR A 42 1.91 -11.92 3.18
C TYR A 42 1.92 -10.39 3.02
N GLU A 43 2.15 -9.66 4.11
CA GLU A 43 2.17 -8.19 4.11
C GLU A 43 3.60 -7.65 3.90
N PRO A 44 4.01 -7.31 2.66
CA PRO A 44 5.37 -6.84 2.41
C PRO A 44 5.64 -5.46 3.01
N THR A 45 6.91 -5.15 3.26
CA THR A 45 7.33 -3.76 3.39
C THR A 45 7.31 -3.11 2.01
N VAL A 46 6.63 -1.97 1.89
CA VAL A 46 6.62 -1.14 0.68
C VAL A 46 7.38 0.14 0.97
N ASN A 47 8.55 0.28 0.33
CA ASN A 47 9.32 1.51 0.35
C ASN A 47 8.97 2.35 -0.87
N TYR A 48 9.24 3.65 -0.80
CA TYR A 48 9.07 4.56 -1.92
C TYR A 48 10.36 5.34 -2.12
N ARG A 49 10.86 5.36 -3.35
CA ARG A 49 11.96 6.26 -3.72
C ARG A 49 11.48 7.72 -3.70
N PRO A 50 12.39 8.72 -3.66
CA PRO A 50 12.03 10.13 -3.71
C PRO A 50 11.15 10.50 -4.91
N GLU A 51 11.27 9.78 -6.03
CA GLU A 51 10.49 9.98 -7.25
C GLU A 51 9.10 9.32 -7.20
N GLY A 52 8.75 8.67 -6.08
CA GLY A 52 7.46 8.01 -5.87
C GLY A 52 7.39 6.57 -6.39
N TYR A 53 8.51 6.00 -6.88
CA TYR A 53 8.55 4.62 -7.36
C TYR A 53 8.50 3.63 -6.18
N PRO A 54 7.59 2.64 -6.18
CA PRO A 54 7.48 1.67 -5.11
C PRO A 54 8.53 0.56 -5.19
N GLU A 55 9.03 0.12 -4.05
CA GLU A 55 9.98 -0.99 -3.93
C GLU A 55 9.51 -2.00 -2.89
N VAL A 56 9.51 -3.27 -3.30
CA VAL A 56 9.18 -4.43 -2.46
C VAL A 56 10.29 -5.46 -2.65
N ASP A 57 10.83 -5.97 -1.55
CA ASP A 57 11.95 -6.91 -1.60
C ASP A 57 11.57 -8.20 -2.35
N GLY A 58 12.40 -8.58 -3.32
CA GLY A 58 12.18 -9.75 -4.18
C GLY A 58 11.03 -9.62 -5.21
N TRP A 59 10.49 -8.42 -5.43
CA TRP A 59 9.40 -8.21 -6.40
C TRP A 59 9.55 -6.91 -7.20
N HIS A 60 9.29 -7.00 -8.50
CA HIS A 60 8.94 -5.84 -9.32
C HIS A 60 7.46 -5.52 -9.12
N VAL A 61 7.16 -4.29 -8.73
CA VAL A 61 5.79 -3.86 -8.45
C VAL A 61 5.45 -2.56 -9.17
N SER A 62 4.18 -2.43 -9.58
CA SER A 62 3.63 -1.17 -10.08
C SER A 62 2.23 -0.98 -9.53
N PHE A 63 1.93 0.24 -9.09
CA PHE A 63 0.66 0.61 -8.48
C PHE A 63 -0.03 1.68 -9.30
N SER A 64 -1.34 1.54 -9.47
CA SER A 64 -2.20 2.59 -10.02
C SER A 64 -3.40 2.74 -9.12
N HIS A 65 -3.84 3.97 -8.92
CA HIS A 65 -5.05 4.25 -8.19
C HIS A 65 -5.80 5.41 -8.84
N THR A 66 -7.11 5.36 -8.73
CA THR A 66 -8.01 6.45 -9.04
C THR A 66 -9.11 6.45 -7.99
N ARG A 67 -10.04 7.39 -8.08
CA ARG A 67 -11.14 7.49 -7.14
C ARG A 67 -11.88 6.15 -7.05
N HIS A 68 -11.86 5.55 -5.84
CA HIS A 68 -12.50 4.27 -5.52
C HIS A 68 -11.91 3.02 -6.21
N TYR A 69 -10.74 3.11 -6.84
CA TYR A 69 -10.11 1.96 -7.48
C TYR A 69 -8.59 1.94 -7.24
N ALA A 70 -8.05 0.75 -7.00
CA ALA A 70 -6.61 0.52 -6.90
C ALA A 70 -6.24 -0.75 -7.66
N ALA A 71 -5.08 -0.74 -8.30
CA ALA A 71 -4.49 -1.85 -9.01
C ALA A 71 -3.03 -2.02 -8.58
N ALA A 72 -2.62 -3.27 -8.44
CA ALA A 72 -1.24 -3.66 -8.22
C ALA A 72 -0.87 -4.78 -9.19
N ILE A 73 0.29 -4.67 -9.81
CA ILE A 73 0.89 -5.73 -10.62
C ILE A 73 2.21 -6.11 -9.95
N CYS A 74 2.45 -7.41 -9.81
CA CYS A 74 3.64 -7.97 -9.18
C CYS A 74 4.27 -9.01 -10.12
N SER A 75 5.58 -8.92 -10.34
CA SER A 75 6.38 -9.95 -11.01
C SER A 75 7.67 -10.21 -10.25
N ARG A 76 8.21 -11.42 -10.38
CA ARG A 76 9.52 -11.79 -9.83
C ARG A 76 10.63 -11.47 -10.80
#